data_AF-A0A0U5FL77-F1
#
_entry.id   AF-A0A0U5FL77-F1
#
_cell.length_a   1.000
_cell.length_b   1.000
_cell.length_c   1.000
_cell.angle_alpha   90.00
_cell.angle_beta   90.00
_cell.angle_gamma   90.00
#
_symmetry.space_group_name_H-M   'P 1'
#
loop_
_entity.id
_entity.type
_entity.pdbx_description
1 polymer ?
#
loop_
_entity_poly.entity_id
_entity_poly.type
_entity_poly.pdbx_seq_one_letter_code
_entity_poly.pdbx_strand_id
1 'polypeptide(L)'
;MIYRLYRGLTTMGGPLIAAYLERRKARGKEDAARFAERLGHPGQPRPSGPLVWMHGASVGEALSMLPLVDRLLARGLNVLMTTGTVTSARLLAERLPKGAAHQYVPVDRIAYVRSFLNHWRPDLALWAESEYWPNLLAETRHRGIPQVLIQGRMSPRSFAAWKKVPGFIHKMLSGFALCLAQTESDAGRIRALGGRDVRCLGNLKYAVAPLPCDDAMLRRLRADIAGRPVWLAASTHPGEETMAGRVHEALELPGLLTVVIPRHHTRGADIAAELRGRGLHVALRSAGEAITRETAVYVADTMGELGLFYRLGGPVFVGKSLCVGGGQNPFEPALLGAAVMFGPLMDNFPDMAPAMLAAGAALRVKDEGELAAAVRALLADPQALRAAGTAARAWAEGEAGILDQVMEALAPFLQPLEAAHARP
;
A
#
# COMPACT_ATOMS: atom_id res chain seq x y z
N MET A 1 -26.35 26.00 -11.57
CA MET A 1 -27.61 25.65 -10.88
C MET A 1 -27.41 24.56 -9.82
N ILE A 2 -26.97 23.35 -10.21
CA ILE A 2 -26.78 22.19 -9.29
C ILE A 2 -25.93 22.50 -8.05
N TYR A 3 -24.79 23.17 -8.21
CA TYR A 3 -23.93 23.55 -7.07
C TYR A 3 -24.63 24.48 -6.07
N ARG A 4 -25.40 25.47 -6.54
CA ARG A 4 -26.16 26.38 -5.67
C ARG A 4 -27.31 25.65 -4.99
N LEU A 5 -27.95 24.72 -5.68
CA LEU A 5 -28.98 23.85 -5.12
C LEU A 5 -28.41 22.96 -4.01
N TYR A 6 -27.27 22.30 -4.24
CA TYR A 6 -26.58 21.51 -3.22
C TYR A 6 -26.25 22.34 -1.97
N ARG A 7 -25.70 23.54 -2.15
CA ARG A 7 -25.41 24.47 -1.06
C ARG A 7 -26.68 24.89 -0.31
N GLY A 8 -27.76 25.18 -1.02
CA GLY A 8 -29.06 25.51 -0.45
C GLY A 8 -29.63 24.35 0.37
N LEU A 9 -29.65 23.14 -0.19
CA LEU A 9 -30.15 21.93 0.47
C LEU A 9 -29.36 21.58 1.73
N THR A 10 -28.02 21.63 1.69
CA THR A 10 -27.18 21.38 2.87
C THR A 10 -27.32 22.45 3.95
N THR A 11 -27.62 23.69 3.56
CA THR A 11 -27.84 24.79 4.51
C THR A 11 -29.21 24.67 5.19
N MET A 12 -30.28 24.51 4.40
CA MET A 12 -31.66 24.38 4.89
C MET A 12 -31.88 23.05 5.63
N GLY A 13 -31.24 21.97 5.18
CA GLY A 13 -31.30 20.65 5.81
C GLY A 13 -30.52 20.54 7.12
N GLY A 14 -29.93 21.62 7.63
CA GLY A 14 -29.14 21.62 8.87
C GLY A 14 -29.79 20.90 10.06
N PRO A 15 -31.07 21.17 10.39
CA PRO A 15 -31.76 20.47 11.49
C PRO A 15 -31.89 18.95 11.26
N LEU A 16 -32.19 18.53 10.03
CA LEU A 16 -32.30 17.11 9.68
C LEU A 16 -30.94 16.41 9.71
N ILE A 17 -29.90 17.09 9.23
CA ILE A 17 -28.51 16.61 9.30
C ILE A 17 -28.09 16.44 10.77
N ALA A 18 -28.39 17.41 11.63
CA ALA A 18 -28.10 17.32 13.05
C ALA A 18 -28.82 16.12 13.69
N ALA A 19 -30.12 15.96 13.45
CA ALA A 19 -30.89 14.81 13.94
C ALA A 19 -30.35 13.47 13.41
N TYR A 20 -29.91 13.41 12.16
CA TYR A 20 -29.28 12.22 11.57
C TYR A 20 -27.94 11.90 12.23
N LEU A 21 -27.08 12.90 12.47
CA LEU A 21 -25.80 12.71 13.13
C LEU A 21 -25.97 12.27 14.60
N GLU A 22 -26.95 12.83 15.31
CA GLU A 22 -27.31 12.40 16.67
C GLU A 22 -27.77 10.93 16.71
N ARG A 23 -28.60 10.51 15.74
CA ARG A 23 -28.98 9.09 15.61
C ARG A 23 -27.79 8.19 15.28
N ARG A 24 -26.82 8.65 14.49
CA ARG A 24 -25.59 7.89 14.20
C ARG A 24 -24.68 7.78 15.42
N LYS A 25 -24.56 8.87 16.20
CA LYS A 25 -23.85 8.91 17.48
C LYS A 25 -24.45 7.89 18.46
N ALA A 26 -25.78 7.87 18.60
CA ALA A 26 -26.49 6.89 19.44
C ALA A 26 -26.28 5.43 18.99
N ARG A 27 -25.96 5.19 17.71
CA ARG A 27 -25.67 3.85 17.16
C ARG A 27 -24.17 3.51 17.15
N GLY A 28 -23.31 4.30 17.80
CA GLY A 28 -21.86 4.07 17.85
C GLY A 28 -21.14 4.26 16.51
N LYS A 29 -21.78 4.89 15.52
CA LYS A 29 -21.18 5.17 14.20
C LYS A 29 -20.44 6.51 14.13
N GLU A 30 -20.44 7.25 15.24
CA GLU A 30 -19.65 8.46 15.46
C GLU A 30 -18.94 8.35 16.80
N ASP A 31 -17.82 9.04 16.93
CA ASP A 31 -17.12 9.20 18.20
C ASP A 31 -17.76 10.32 19.01
N ALA A 32 -18.37 9.98 20.14
CA ALA A 32 -19.11 10.93 20.96
C ALA A 32 -18.19 12.00 21.59
N ALA A 33 -16.95 11.63 21.97
CA ALA A 33 -16.01 12.55 22.60
C ALA A 33 -15.48 13.58 21.60
N ARG A 34 -15.37 13.20 20.33
CA ARG A 34 -14.82 14.01 19.25
C ARG A 34 -15.87 14.54 18.27
N PHE A 35 -17.15 14.45 18.64
CA PHE A 35 -18.27 14.77 17.74
C PHE A 35 -18.24 16.22 17.23
N ALA A 36 -17.74 17.16 18.04
CA ALA A 36 -17.59 18.56 17.67
C ALA A 36 -16.73 18.75 16.40
N GLU A 37 -15.78 17.84 16.13
CA GLU A 37 -14.94 17.87 14.93
C GLU A 37 -15.77 17.76 13.65
N ARG A 38 -16.86 16.98 13.66
CA ARG A 38 -17.82 16.85 12.54
C ARG A 38 -18.57 18.14 12.25
N LEU A 39 -18.71 18.99 13.25
CA LEU A 39 -19.33 20.31 13.14
C LEU A 39 -18.29 21.39 12.77
N GLY A 40 -17.04 20.99 12.51
CA GLY A 40 -15.96 21.91 12.17
C GLY A 40 -15.36 22.62 13.37
N HIS A 41 -15.54 22.10 14.58
CA HIS A 41 -14.91 22.60 15.80
C HIS A 41 -13.76 21.66 16.22
N PRO A 42 -12.50 22.02 15.92
CA PRO A 42 -11.35 21.17 16.20
C PRO A 42 -11.12 20.98 17.69
N GLY A 43 -10.72 19.77 18.10
CA GLY A 43 -10.40 19.46 19.50
C GLY A 43 -8.99 19.84 19.95
N GLN A 44 -8.18 20.42 19.05
CA GLN A 44 -6.75 20.69 19.28
C GLN A 44 -6.31 21.98 18.57
N PRO A 45 -5.31 22.70 19.12
CA PRO A 45 -4.81 23.93 18.50
C PRO A 45 -4.12 23.66 17.15
N ARG A 46 -4.16 24.64 16.24
CA ARG A 46 -3.37 24.57 15.00
C ARG A 46 -1.87 24.69 15.35
N PRO A 47 -0.99 23.81 14.84
CA PRO A 47 0.45 23.98 15.02
C PRO A 47 0.96 25.24 14.31
N SER A 48 2.07 25.79 14.81
CA SER A 48 2.78 26.90 14.19
C SER A 48 3.50 26.48 12.91
N GLY A 49 3.56 27.37 11.93
CA GLY A 49 4.21 27.11 10.64
C GLY A 49 3.27 26.53 9.57
N PRO A 50 3.82 26.12 8.42
CA PRO A 50 3.05 25.58 7.32
C PRO A 50 2.33 24.29 7.70
N LEU A 51 1.13 24.10 7.17
CA LEU A 51 0.28 22.95 7.43
C LEU A 51 -0.22 22.35 6.10
N VAL A 52 0.14 21.10 5.86
CA VAL A 52 -0.44 20.29 4.77
C VAL A 52 -1.63 19.53 5.32
N TRP A 53 -2.82 19.78 4.78
CA TRP A 53 -4.02 19.01 5.07
C TRP A 53 -4.15 17.84 4.10
N MET A 54 -4.28 16.64 4.62
CA MET A 54 -4.48 15.40 3.87
C MET A 54 -5.84 14.81 4.23
N HIS A 55 -6.59 14.35 3.23
CA HIS A 55 -7.89 13.72 3.45
C HIS A 55 -7.95 12.32 2.82
N GLY A 56 -8.27 11.32 3.65
CA GLY A 56 -8.61 9.96 3.21
C GLY A 56 -9.88 9.50 3.91
N ALA A 57 -10.97 9.30 3.18
CA ALA A 57 -12.28 9.01 3.75
C ALA A 57 -12.37 7.59 4.33
N SER A 58 -11.67 6.63 3.72
CA SER A 58 -11.64 5.23 4.14
C SER A 58 -10.35 4.82 4.86
N VAL A 59 -10.35 3.62 5.44
CA VAL A 59 -9.16 3.03 6.08
C VAL A 59 -8.04 2.85 5.05
N GLY A 60 -8.38 2.33 3.87
CA GLY A 60 -7.39 2.05 2.81
C GLY A 60 -6.75 3.32 2.26
N GLU A 61 -7.53 4.39 2.09
CA GLU A 61 -7.04 5.71 1.65
C GLU A 61 -6.15 6.37 2.71
N ALA A 62 -6.57 6.33 3.98
CA ALA A 62 -5.78 6.92 5.06
C ALA A 62 -4.41 6.22 5.22
N LEU A 63 -4.40 4.89 5.15
CA LEU A 63 -3.16 4.11 5.25
C LEU A 63 -2.22 4.30 4.06
N SER A 64 -2.76 4.39 2.83
CA SER A 64 -1.93 4.55 1.63
C SER A 64 -1.20 5.89 1.58
N MET A 65 -1.67 6.87 2.34
CA MET A 65 -1.07 8.19 2.44
C MET A 65 -0.02 8.31 3.55
N LEU A 66 0.13 7.31 4.45
CA LEU A 66 1.10 7.37 5.55
C LEU A 66 2.56 7.54 5.11
N PRO A 67 3.06 6.85 4.06
CA PRO A 67 4.42 7.09 3.57
C PRO A 67 4.65 8.54 3.12
N LEU A 68 3.61 9.19 2.58
CA LEU A 68 3.66 10.60 2.22
C LEU A 68 3.66 11.50 3.46
N VAL A 69 2.94 11.14 4.52
CA VAL A 69 3.00 11.83 5.83
C VAL A 69 4.44 11.84 6.36
N ASP A 70 5.11 10.69 6.37
CA ASP A 70 6.50 10.58 6.85
C ASP A 70 7.44 11.50 6.06
N ARG A 71 7.31 11.55 4.73
CA ARG A 71 8.14 12.41 3.86
C ARG A 71 7.89 13.90 4.09
N LEU A 72 6.65 14.30 4.37
CA LEU A 72 6.31 15.69 4.66
C LEU A 72 6.85 16.12 6.04
N LEU A 73 6.69 15.28 7.05
CA LEU A 73 7.23 15.53 8.40
C LEU A 73 8.75 15.61 8.39
N ALA A 74 9.43 14.74 7.63
CA ALA A 74 10.89 14.77 7.47
C ALA A 74 11.41 16.08 6.85
N ARG A 75 10.55 16.85 6.18
CA ARG A 75 10.85 18.18 5.62
C ARG A 75 10.49 19.33 6.57
N GLY A 76 10.10 19.02 7.80
CA GLY A 76 9.70 20.01 8.82
C GLY A 76 8.30 20.59 8.64
N LEU A 77 7.47 20.00 7.77
CA LEU A 77 6.10 20.46 7.55
C LEU A 77 5.14 19.82 8.54
N ASN A 78 4.14 20.56 9.02
CA ASN A 78 3.07 19.97 9.82
C ASN A 78 2.06 19.27 8.91
N VAL A 79 1.50 18.16 9.39
CA VAL A 79 0.47 17.41 8.67
C VAL A 79 -0.81 17.28 9.51
N LEU A 80 -1.94 17.63 8.91
CA LEU A 80 -3.28 17.31 9.42
C LEU A 80 -3.89 16.22 8.54
N MET A 81 -4.13 15.02 9.09
CA MET A 81 -4.86 13.95 8.42
C MET A 81 -6.34 13.99 8.84
N THR A 82 -7.27 13.96 7.88
CA THR A 82 -8.70 13.82 8.17
C THR A 82 -9.33 12.57 7.58
N THR A 83 -10.20 11.93 8.38
CA THR A 83 -10.95 10.73 7.96
C THR A 83 -12.43 10.84 8.33
N GLY A 84 -13.26 10.00 7.68
CA GLY A 84 -14.72 10.02 7.86
C GLY A 84 -15.28 8.93 8.77
N THR A 85 -14.48 7.97 9.23
CA THR A 85 -14.98 6.78 9.95
C THR A 85 -14.25 6.56 11.28
N VAL A 86 -14.98 6.04 12.28
CA VAL A 86 -14.41 5.67 13.58
C VAL A 86 -13.31 4.61 13.44
N THR A 87 -13.47 3.68 12.50
CA THR A 87 -12.47 2.64 12.22
C THR A 87 -11.16 3.25 11.71
N SER A 88 -11.22 4.19 10.76
CA SER A 88 -10.04 4.91 10.28
C SER A 88 -9.35 5.68 11.40
N ALA A 89 -10.13 6.38 12.24
CA ALA A 89 -9.58 7.18 13.34
C ALA A 89 -8.87 6.33 14.40
N ARG A 90 -9.43 5.17 14.78
CA ARG A 90 -8.78 4.24 15.72
C ARG A 90 -7.46 3.73 15.16
N LEU A 91 -7.45 3.33 13.89
CA LEU A 91 -6.24 2.82 13.26
C LEU A 91 -5.16 3.91 13.12
N LEU A 92 -5.54 5.13 12.77
CA LEU A 92 -4.61 6.25 12.70
C LEU A 92 -4.08 6.67 14.07
N ALA A 93 -4.83 6.48 15.16
CA ALA A 93 -4.30 6.74 16.50
C ALA A 93 -3.07 5.88 16.83
N GLU A 94 -2.97 4.69 16.24
CA GLU A 94 -1.84 3.77 16.42
C GLU A 94 -0.73 3.97 15.38
N ARG A 95 -1.09 4.34 14.15
CA ARG A 95 -0.18 4.32 12.99
C ARG A 95 0.27 5.67 12.47
N LEU A 96 -0.40 6.76 12.86
CA LEU A 96 -0.04 8.08 12.39
C LEU A 96 1.32 8.49 12.99
N PRO A 97 2.30 8.92 12.18
CA PRO A 97 3.61 9.31 12.66
C PRO A 97 3.54 10.45 13.69
N LYS A 98 4.47 10.42 14.67
CA LYS A 98 4.59 11.49 15.67
C LYS A 98 4.87 12.82 14.96
N GLY A 99 4.10 13.85 15.31
CA GLY A 99 4.17 15.18 14.68
C GLY A 99 3.05 15.46 13.67
N ALA A 100 2.33 14.43 13.20
CA ALA A 100 1.08 14.61 12.47
C ALA A 100 -0.12 14.58 13.42
N ALA A 101 -1.16 15.32 13.07
CA ALA A 101 -2.39 15.41 13.85
C ALA A 101 -3.56 14.78 13.08
N HIS A 102 -4.48 14.13 13.79
CA HIS A 102 -5.70 13.57 13.18
C HIS A 102 -6.97 14.28 13.66
N GLN A 103 -7.89 14.55 12.73
CA GLN A 103 -9.25 15.03 13.03
C GLN A 103 -10.31 14.37 12.12
N TYR A 104 -11.53 14.17 12.60
CA TYR A 104 -12.65 13.81 11.71
C TYR A 104 -12.97 14.93 10.72
N VAL A 105 -13.15 14.57 9.44
CA VAL A 105 -13.57 15.53 8.41
C VAL A 105 -14.91 16.17 8.81
N PRO A 106 -15.07 17.51 8.69
CA PRO A 106 -16.34 18.15 8.95
C PRO A 106 -17.39 17.64 7.96
N VAL A 107 -18.64 17.59 8.40
CA VAL A 107 -19.77 17.37 7.50
C VAL A 107 -19.80 18.51 6.49
N ASP A 108 -20.09 18.20 5.22
CA ASP A 108 -20.00 19.11 4.07
C ASP A 108 -21.12 20.18 4.05
N ARG A 109 -21.29 20.87 5.17
CA ARG A 109 -22.14 22.04 5.38
C ARG A 109 -21.25 23.26 5.50
N ILE A 110 -21.59 24.32 4.77
CA ILE A 110 -20.78 25.54 4.68
C ILE A 110 -20.34 26.10 6.04
N ALA A 111 -21.21 26.15 7.05
CA ALA A 111 -20.85 26.66 8.37
C ALA A 111 -19.71 25.83 9.02
N TYR A 112 -19.81 24.50 8.93
CA TYR A 112 -18.85 23.58 9.52
C TYR A 112 -17.53 23.57 8.74
N VAL A 113 -17.62 23.54 7.42
CA VAL A 113 -16.47 23.66 6.52
C VAL A 113 -15.70 24.95 6.76
N ARG A 114 -16.41 26.08 6.89
CA ARG A 114 -15.79 27.38 7.18
C ARG A 114 -15.15 27.40 8.56
N SER A 115 -15.82 26.88 9.59
CA SER A 115 -15.24 26.77 10.93
C SER A 115 -13.94 25.96 10.92
N PHE A 116 -13.95 24.80 10.26
CA PHE A 116 -12.78 23.94 10.09
C PHE A 116 -11.62 24.68 9.40
N LEU A 117 -11.87 25.29 8.23
CA LEU A 117 -10.85 25.98 7.45
C LEU A 117 -10.34 27.26 8.14
N ASN A 118 -11.19 27.94 8.91
CA ASN A 118 -10.80 29.14 9.65
C ASN A 118 -9.87 28.83 10.83
N HIS A 119 -10.04 27.66 11.46
CA HIS A 119 -9.13 27.21 12.51
C HIS A 119 -7.82 26.68 11.92
N TRP A 120 -7.93 25.68 11.05
CA TRP A 120 -6.77 24.95 10.53
C TRP A 120 -5.98 25.71 9.49
N ARG A 121 -6.61 26.57 8.69
CA ARG A 121 -5.99 27.45 7.67
C ARG A 121 -4.91 26.77 6.79
N PRO A 122 -5.12 25.55 6.28
CA PRO A 122 -4.04 24.78 5.65
C PRO A 122 -3.45 25.51 4.44
N ASP A 123 -2.16 25.28 4.20
CA ASP A 123 -1.39 25.93 3.14
C ASP A 123 -1.40 25.11 1.85
N LEU A 124 -1.70 23.81 1.96
CA LEU A 124 -1.89 22.86 0.85
C LEU A 124 -2.92 21.80 1.27
N ALA A 125 -3.80 21.39 0.35
CA ALA A 125 -4.75 20.31 0.58
C ALA A 125 -4.52 19.13 -0.39
N LEU A 126 -4.32 17.93 0.15
CA LEU A 126 -4.12 16.67 -0.58
C LEU A 126 -5.36 15.77 -0.38
N TRP A 127 -5.97 15.35 -1.48
CA TRP A 127 -7.22 14.58 -1.47
C TRP A 127 -6.99 13.19 -2.02
N ALA A 128 -7.30 12.14 -1.27
CA ALA A 128 -7.14 10.76 -1.74
C ALA A 128 -8.32 10.31 -2.64
N GLU A 129 -7.99 9.59 -3.71
CA GLU A 129 -8.91 8.85 -4.58
C GLU A 129 -10.05 9.64 -5.25
N SER A 130 -11.29 9.51 -4.77
CA SER A 130 -12.50 10.03 -5.45
C SER A 130 -13.36 10.90 -4.54
N GLU A 131 -12.77 11.55 -3.54
CA GLU A 131 -13.49 12.33 -2.53
C GLU A 131 -13.89 13.73 -3.03
N TYR A 132 -14.99 13.79 -3.80
CA TYR A 132 -15.54 15.02 -4.36
C TYR A 132 -16.60 15.67 -3.45
N TRP A 133 -16.16 16.33 -2.37
CA TRP A 133 -17.04 17.05 -1.44
C TRP A 133 -17.28 18.50 -1.90
N PRO A 134 -18.47 18.86 -2.42
CA PRO A 134 -18.63 20.12 -3.15
C PRO A 134 -18.37 21.38 -2.33
N ASN A 135 -18.84 21.45 -1.08
CA ASN A 135 -18.66 22.65 -0.27
C ASN A 135 -17.21 22.76 0.24
N LEU A 136 -16.62 21.66 0.69
CA LEU A 136 -15.22 21.55 1.10
C LEU A 136 -14.27 21.97 -0.03
N LEU A 137 -14.38 21.38 -1.22
CA LEU A 137 -13.52 21.71 -2.37
C LEU A 137 -13.65 23.18 -2.77
N ALA A 138 -14.87 23.72 -2.75
CA ALA A 138 -15.11 25.08 -3.17
C ALA A 138 -14.69 26.13 -2.13
N GLU A 139 -14.92 25.89 -0.85
CA GLU A 139 -14.50 26.82 0.22
C GLU A 139 -12.98 26.77 0.46
N THR A 140 -12.33 25.65 0.17
CA THR A 140 -10.86 25.52 0.12
C THR A 140 -10.29 26.35 -1.04
N ARG A 141 -10.84 26.17 -2.25
CA ARG A 141 -10.49 26.99 -3.43
C ARG A 141 -10.75 28.48 -3.19
N HIS A 142 -11.86 28.84 -2.55
CA HIS A 142 -12.21 30.24 -2.29
C HIS A 142 -11.18 30.95 -1.41
N ARG A 143 -10.48 30.21 -0.53
CA ARG A 143 -9.39 30.70 0.31
C ARG A 143 -8.03 30.73 -0.40
N GLY A 144 -7.97 30.37 -1.68
CA GLY A 144 -6.72 30.32 -2.44
C GLY A 144 -5.81 29.15 -2.07
N ILE A 145 -6.30 28.17 -1.30
CA ILE A 145 -5.52 27.02 -0.87
C ILE A 145 -5.35 26.08 -2.08
N PRO A 146 -4.12 25.78 -2.54
CA PRO A 146 -3.88 24.82 -3.60
C PRO A 146 -4.40 23.43 -3.22
N GLN A 147 -5.01 22.74 -4.19
CA GLN A 147 -5.56 21.41 -3.98
C GLN A 147 -4.95 20.43 -4.96
N VAL A 148 -4.51 19.28 -4.48
CA VAL A 148 -3.98 18.19 -5.30
C VAL A 148 -4.80 16.93 -5.04
N LEU A 149 -5.27 16.29 -6.10
CA LEU A 149 -5.86 14.95 -6.02
C LEU A 149 -4.72 13.94 -6.11
N ILE A 150 -4.57 13.11 -5.08
CA ILE A 150 -3.60 12.03 -4.97
C ILE A 150 -4.32 10.71 -5.18
N GLN A 151 -3.69 9.78 -5.90
CA GLN A 151 -4.26 8.45 -6.14
C GLN A 151 -5.65 8.51 -6.81
N GLY A 152 -5.87 9.51 -7.66
CA GLY A 152 -7.13 9.80 -8.32
C GLY A 152 -7.70 8.58 -9.04
N ARG A 153 -8.88 8.14 -8.61
CA ARG A 153 -9.59 7.00 -9.19
C ARG A 153 -10.88 7.46 -9.86
N MET A 154 -11.23 6.86 -10.99
CA MET A 154 -12.48 7.14 -11.69
C MET A 154 -12.99 5.86 -12.34
N SER A 155 -13.80 5.10 -11.60
CA SER A 155 -14.38 3.86 -12.12
C SER A 155 -15.25 4.11 -13.35
N PRO A 156 -15.44 3.13 -14.26
CA PRO A 156 -16.34 3.26 -15.41
C PRO A 156 -17.76 3.68 -15.01
N ARG A 157 -18.27 3.14 -13.90
CA ARG A 157 -19.60 3.47 -13.35
C ARG A 157 -19.67 4.93 -12.89
N SER A 158 -18.69 5.39 -12.12
CA SER A 158 -18.62 6.78 -11.65
C SER A 158 -18.49 7.75 -12.81
N PHE A 159 -17.66 7.41 -13.80
CA PHE A 159 -17.48 8.20 -15.02
C PHE A 159 -18.78 8.36 -15.80
N ALA A 160 -19.51 7.25 -16.02
CA ALA A 160 -20.80 7.28 -16.71
C ALA A 160 -21.85 8.12 -15.95
N ALA A 161 -21.84 8.09 -14.62
CA ALA A 161 -22.71 8.93 -13.80
C ALA A 161 -22.33 10.42 -13.91
N TRP A 162 -21.04 10.76 -13.76
CA TRP A 162 -20.57 12.14 -13.82
C TRP A 162 -20.74 12.79 -15.19
N LYS A 163 -20.63 12.01 -16.27
CA LYS A 163 -20.93 12.47 -17.64
C LYS A 163 -22.34 13.06 -17.80
N LYS A 164 -23.31 12.67 -16.96
CA LYS A 164 -24.68 13.20 -17.01
C LYS A 164 -24.81 14.61 -16.42
N VAL A 165 -23.82 15.06 -15.64
CA VAL A 165 -23.81 16.37 -14.97
C VAL A 165 -22.49 17.13 -15.19
N PRO A 166 -22.08 17.35 -16.46
CA PRO A 166 -20.72 17.76 -16.82
C PRO A 166 -20.30 19.09 -16.17
N GLY A 167 -21.20 20.08 -16.11
CA GLY A 167 -20.89 21.37 -15.50
C GLY A 167 -20.63 21.29 -13.98
N PHE A 168 -21.18 20.30 -13.29
CA PHE A 168 -20.98 20.13 -11.85
C PHE A 168 -19.65 19.43 -11.56
N ILE A 169 -19.36 18.31 -12.22
CA ILE A 169 -18.09 17.60 -12.07
C ILE A 169 -16.91 18.44 -12.55
N HIS A 170 -17.05 19.15 -13.68
CA HIS A 170 -16.00 20.05 -14.17
C HIS A 170 -15.67 21.13 -13.14
N LYS A 171 -16.68 21.68 -12.46
CA LYS A 171 -16.46 22.67 -11.40
C LYS A 171 -15.68 22.11 -10.21
N MET A 172 -15.91 20.85 -9.85
CA MET A 172 -15.17 20.18 -8.78
C MET A 172 -13.74 19.86 -9.22
N LEU A 173 -13.56 19.22 -10.39
CA LEU A 173 -12.25 18.81 -10.89
C LEU A 173 -11.34 20.00 -11.24
N SER A 174 -11.91 21.08 -11.77
CA SER A 174 -11.15 22.32 -12.03
C SER A 174 -10.69 23.04 -10.77
N GLY A 175 -11.10 22.58 -9.58
CA GLY A 175 -10.59 23.07 -8.30
C GLY A 175 -9.24 22.47 -7.91
N PHE A 176 -8.83 21.36 -8.53
CA PHE A 176 -7.51 20.78 -8.34
C PHE A 176 -6.49 21.44 -9.27
N ALA A 177 -5.36 21.85 -8.69
CA ALA A 177 -4.21 22.34 -9.42
C ALA A 177 -3.47 21.19 -10.12
N LEU A 178 -3.50 19.99 -9.53
CA LEU A 178 -2.86 18.77 -10.03
C LEU A 178 -3.71 17.55 -9.64
N CYS A 179 -3.82 16.59 -10.55
CA CYS A 179 -4.46 15.30 -10.33
C CYS A 179 -3.48 14.17 -10.66
N LEU A 180 -3.09 13.39 -9.66
CA LEU A 180 -2.21 12.22 -9.79
C LEU A 180 -3.09 10.97 -9.76
N ALA A 181 -3.37 10.40 -10.92
CA ALA A 181 -4.20 9.21 -11.08
C ALA A 181 -3.42 7.90 -10.91
N GLN A 182 -4.12 6.84 -10.50
CA GLN A 182 -3.53 5.52 -10.26
C GLN A 182 -3.23 4.77 -11.56
N THR A 183 -4.07 4.92 -12.58
CA THR A 183 -3.93 4.21 -13.86
C THR A 183 -4.17 5.18 -15.02
N GLU A 184 -3.65 4.86 -16.21
CA GLU A 184 -3.92 5.66 -17.40
C GLU A 184 -5.41 5.70 -17.76
N SER A 185 -6.14 4.63 -17.45
CA SER A 185 -7.60 4.59 -17.61
C SER A 185 -8.30 5.60 -16.70
N ASP A 186 -7.87 5.72 -15.43
CA ASP A 186 -8.40 6.71 -14.50
C ASP A 186 -8.01 8.13 -14.93
N ALA A 187 -6.75 8.33 -15.32
CA ALA A 187 -6.23 9.60 -15.83
C ALA A 187 -7.05 10.08 -17.04
N GLY A 188 -7.28 9.21 -18.02
CA GLY A 188 -8.08 9.50 -19.20
C GLY A 188 -9.52 9.92 -18.87
N ARG A 189 -10.15 9.24 -17.90
CA ARG A 189 -11.51 9.59 -17.45
C ARG A 189 -11.55 10.92 -16.68
N ILE A 190 -10.57 11.19 -15.83
CA ILE A 190 -10.46 12.46 -15.10
C ILE A 190 -10.24 13.63 -16.07
N ARG A 191 -9.35 13.47 -17.06
CA ARG A 191 -9.15 14.45 -18.15
C ARG A 191 -10.47 14.71 -18.89
N ALA A 192 -11.17 13.65 -19.29
CA ALA A 192 -12.44 13.75 -20.01
C ALA A 192 -13.57 14.42 -19.20
N LEU A 193 -13.50 14.43 -17.86
CA LEU A 193 -14.45 15.13 -16.99
C LEU A 193 -14.03 16.57 -16.66
N GLY A 194 -12.86 17.02 -17.12
CA GLY A 194 -12.39 18.40 -16.98
C GLY A 194 -11.26 18.62 -15.97
N GLY A 195 -10.54 17.57 -15.56
CA GLY A 195 -9.27 17.73 -14.87
C GLY A 195 -8.23 18.42 -15.77
N ARG A 196 -7.45 19.35 -15.21
CA ARG A 196 -6.52 20.20 -15.98
C ARG A 196 -5.14 19.56 -16.13
N ASP A 197 -4.35 19.54 -15.06
CA ASP A 197 -3.07 18.82 -15.00
C ASP A 197 -3.33 17.43 -14.42
N VAL A 198 -3.36 16.41 -15.29
CA VAL A 198 -3.67 15.03 -14.90
C VAL A 198 -2.52 14.13 -15.34
N ARG A 199 -1.82 13.55 -14.37
CA ARG A 199 -0.68 12.65 -14.57
C ARG A 199 -1.02 11.27 -14.03
N CYS A 200 -0.53 10.21 -14.67
CA CYS A 200 -0.58 8.87 -14.11
C CYS A 200 0.77 8.57 -13.47
N LEU A 201 0.82 8.46 -12.15
CA LEU A 201 2.05 8.12 -11.43
C LEU A 201 2.00 6.72 -10.80
N GLY A 202 0.89 5.98 -10.94
CA GLY A 202 0.73 4.65 -10.36
C GLY A 202 0.16 4.68 -8.93
N ASN A 203 0.29 3.58 -8.19
CA ASN A 203 -0.36 3.40 -6.88
C ASN A 203 0.61 3.51 -5.70
N LEU A 204 0.45 4.53 -4.85
CA LEU A 204 1.20 4.72 -3.59
C LEU A 204 1.22 3.51 -2.64
N LYS A 205 0.26 2.57 -2.74
CA LYS A 205 0.30 1.32 -1.95
C LYS A 205 1.55 0.47 -2.24
N TYR A 206 2.23 0.73 -3.34
CA TYR A 206 3.44 0.02 -3.76
C TYR A 206 4.72 0.80 -3.47
N ALA A 207 4.61 2.01 -2.90
CA ALA A 207 5.76 2.76 -2.39
C ALA A 207 6.25 2.18 -1.06
N VAL A 208 6.81 0.98 -1.11
CA VAL A 208 7.34 0.25 0.04
C VAL A 208 8.87 0.26 -0.05
N ALA A 209 9.54 0.62 1.05
CA ALA A 209 10.99 0.50 1.13
C ALA A 209 11.41 -0.99 1.04
N PRO A 210 12.56 -1.32 0.43
CA PRO A 210 13.07 -2.68 0.43
C PRO A 210 13.18 -3.24 1.85
N LEU A 211 12.83 -4.51 2.04
CA LEU A 211 12.95 -5.15 3.36
C LEU A 211 14.40 -5.03 3.86
N PRO A 212 14.59 -4.69 5.15
CA PRO A 212 15.92 -4.57 5.74
C PRO A 212 16.66 -5.91 5.69
N CYS A 213 17.98 -5.84 5.69
CA CYS A 213 18.85 -7.00 5.66
C CYS A 213 20.11 -6.71 6.49
N ASP A 214 20.50 -7.67 7.33
CA ASP A 214 21.84 -7.68 7.91
C ASP A 214 22.82 -8.25 6.88
N ASP A 215 23.69 -7.39 6.34
CA ASP A 215 24.66 -7.77 5.30
C ASP A 215 25.71 -8.80 5.79
N ALA A 216 26.05 -8.80 7.08
CA ALA A 216 26.97 -9.79 7.62
C ALA A 216 26.31 -11.17 7.69
N MET A 217 25.06 -11.22 8.13
CA MET A 217 24.26 -12.46 8.11
C MET A 217 24.06 -12.96 6.68
N LEU A 218 23.77 -12.08 5.72
CA LEU A 218 23.61 -12.44 4.31
C LEU A 218 24.88 -13.04 3.72
N ARG A 219 26.05 -12.45 3.99
CA ARG A 219 27.34 -13.00 3.54
C ARG A 219 27.59 -14.38 4.11
N ARG A 220 27.32 -14.59 5.41
CA ARG A 220 27.47 -15.91 6.05
C ARG A 220 26.55 -16.94 5.43
N LEU A 221 25.26 -16.64 5.30
CA LEU A 221 24.28 -17.57 4.76
C LEU A 221 24.59 -17.92 3.29
N ARG A 222 25.07 -16.95 2.49
CA ARG A 222 25.56 -17.20 1.13
C ARG A 222 26.78 -18.12 1.09
N ALA A 223 27.69 -18.01 2.06
CA ALA A 223 28.83 -18.91 2.17
C ALA A 223 28.38 -20.34 2.55
N ASP A 224 27.44 -20.48 3.49
CA ASP A 224 26.91 -21.78 3.94
C ASP A 224 26.20 -22.55 2.81
N ILE A 225 25.61 -21.84 1.84
CA ILE A 225 24.89 -22.43 0.69
C ILE A 225 25.68 -22.37 -0.63
N ALA A 226 26.94 -21.94 -0.60
CA ALA A 226 27.72 -21.69 -1.82
C ALA A 226 27.80 -22.94 -2.71
N GLY A 227 27.51 -22.75 -4.01
CA GLY A 227 27.54 -23.83 -5.01
C GLY A 227 26.32 -24.76 -5.01
N ARG A 228 25.32 -24.52 -4.14
CA ARG A 228 24.08 -25.31 -4.09
C ARG A 228 22.98 -24.64 -4.91
N PRO A 229 22.12 -25.39 -5.63
CA PRO A 229 20.85 -24.87 -6.12
C PRO A 229 19.93 -24.54 -4.92
N VAL A 230 19.30 -23.36 -4.93
CA VAL A 230 18.45 -22.89 -3.82
C VAL A 230 17.14 -22.36 -4.37
N TRP A 231 16.02 -22.74 -3.77
CA TRP A 231 14.72 -22.10 -3.99
C TRP A 231 13.98 -21.90 -2.68
N LEU A 232 13.04 -20.96 -2.68
CA LEU A 232 12.34 -20.51 -1.49
C LEU A 232 10.83 -20.72 -1.63
N ALA A 233 10.20 -21.25 -0.59
CA ALA A 233 8.77 -21.19 -0.37
C ALA A 233 8.53 -20.20 0.79
N ALA A 234 8.01 -19.01 0.47
CA ALA A 234 7.97 -17.89 1.39
C ALA A 234 6.55 -17.49 1.80
N SER A 235 6.40 -17.13 3.08
CA SER A 235 5.11 -16.83 3.71
C SER A 235 4.10 -17.97 3.52
N THR A 236 4.55 -19.21 3.67
CA THR A 236 3.73 -20.41 3.48
C THR A 236 2.63 -20.54 4.54
N HIS A 237 1.57 -21.25 4.15
CA HIS A 237 0.44 -21.61 4.99
C HIS A 237 0.26 -23.14 5.09
N PRO A 238 -0.55 -23.64 6.05
CA PRO A 238 -0.81 -25.08 6.18
C PRO A 238 -1.10 -25.76 4.84
N GLY A 239 -0.37 -26.85 4.57
CA GLY A 239 -0.41 -27.61 3.31
C GLY A 239 0.67 -27.21 2.30
N GLU A 240 1.09 -25.94 2.28
CA GLU A 240 2.16 -25.47 1.38
C GLU A 240 3.55 -25.84 1.87
N GLU A 241 3.75 -26.02 3.19
CA GLU A 241 5.02 -26.46 3.74
C GLU A 241 5.36 -27.91 3.33
N THR A 242 4.38 -28.81 3.49
CA THR A 242 4.48 -30.20 3.05
C THR A 242 4.63 -30.28 1.53
N MET A 243 3.94 -29.41 0.79
CA MET A 243 4.07 -29.29 -0.66
C MET A 243 5.50 -28.88 -1.05
N ALA A 244 6.13 -27.94 -0.35
CA ALA A 244 7.52 -27.57 -0.61
C ALA A 244 8.47 -28.76 -0.40
N GLY A 245 8.21 -29.62 0.60
CA GLY A 245 8.93 -30.88 0.79
C GLY A 245 8.75 -31.87 -0.38
N ARG A 246 7.54 -32.02 -0.90
CA ARG A 246 7.28 -32.87 -2.08
C ARG A 246 7.92 -32.32 -3.36
N VAL A 247 7.88 -31.00 -3.56
CA VAL A 247 8.56 -30.34 -4.67
C VAL A 247 10.07 -30.57 -4.57
N HIS A 248 10.66 -30.48 -3.37
CA HIS A 248 12.07 -30.79 -3.17
C HIS A 248 12.43 -32.20 -3.67
N GLU A 249 11.66 -33.21 -3.25
CA GLU A 249 11.85 -34.60 -3.67
C GLU A 249 11.71 -34.77 -5.18
N ALA A 250 10.65 -34.20 -5.77
CA ALA A 250 10.36 -34.30 -7.20
C ALA A 250 11.41 -33.61 -8.10
N LEU A 251 12.21 -32.70 -7.55
CA LEU A 251 13.27 -32.02 -8.30
C LEU A 251 14.49 -32.95 -8.52
N GLU A 252 14.78 -33.87 -7.60
CA GLU A 252 15.92 -34.82 -7.69
C GLU A 252 17.25 -34.14 -8.05
N LEU A 253 17.45 -32.90 -7.59
CA LEU A 253 18.65 -32.10 -7.90
C LEU A 253 19.72 -32.32 -6.82
N PRO A 254 20.94 -32.76 -7.18
CA PRO A 254 22.02 -32.96 -6.22
C PRO A 254 22.35 -31.68 -5.44
N GLY A 255 22.40 -31.80 -4.12
CA GLY A 255 22.74 -30.68 -3.24
C GLY A 255 21.70 -29.55 -3.20
N LEU A 256 20.48 -29.75 -3.73
CA LEU A 256 19.39 -28.80 -3.62
C LEU A 256 19.16 -28.39 -2.16
N LEU A 257 18.90 -27.11 -1.93
CA LEU A 257 18.41 -26.61 -0.66
C LEU A 257 17.05 -25.93 -0.88
N THR A 258 16.04 -26.39 -0.16
CA THR A 258 14.74 -25.71 -0.10
C THR A 258 14.66 -24.90 1.18
N VAL A 259 14.38 -23.61 1.06
CA VAL A 259 14.16 -22.75 2.23
C VAL A 259 12.65 -22.53 2.40
N VAL A 260 12.11 -22.97 3.54
CA VAL A 260 10.69 -22.80 3.87
C VAL A 260 10.56 -21.72 4.92
N ILE A 261 9.84 -20.64 4.61
CA ILE A 261 9.62 -19.51 5.51
C ILE A 261 8.11 -19.44 5.83
N PRO A 262 7.66 -20.02 6.95
CA PRO A 262 6.25 -20.02 7.31
C PRO A 262 5.74 -18.63 7.64
N ARG A 263 4.49 -18.32 7.26
CA ARG A 263 3.84 -17.07 7.66
C ARG A 263 3.74 -16.94 9.18
N HIS A 264 3.50 -18.06 9.85
CA HIS A 264 3.42 -18.17 11.30
C HIS A 264 4.67 -18.88 11.82
N HIS A 265 5.67 -18.10 12.20
CA HIS A 265 6.97 -18.59 12.69
C HIS A 265 6.84 -19.58 13.86
N THR A 266 5.79 -19.47 14.68
CA THR A 266 5.50 -20.41 15.79
C THR A 266 5.27 -21.85 15.34
N ARG A 267 4.98 -22.09 14.05
CA ARG A 267 4.83 -23.45 13.48
C ARG A 267 6.15 -24.09 13.06
N GLY A 268 7.29 -23.42 13.20
CA GLY A 268 8.58 -23.87 12.67
C GLY A 268 8.97 -25.28 13.12
N ALA A 269 8.85 -25.57 14.42
CA ALA A 269 9.15 -26.88 14.97
C ALA A 269 8.25 -28.00 14.41
N ASP A 270 6.93 -27.74 14.30
CA ASP A 270 5.97 -28.70 13.75
C ASP A 270 6.25 -28.99 12.28
N ILE A 271 6.54 -27.94 11.50
CA ILE A 271 6.90 -28.05 10.08
C ILE A 271 8.19 -28.87 9.92
N ALA A 272 9.20 -28.59 10.74
CA ALA A 272 10.45 -29.34 10.70
C ALA A 272 10.25 -30.81 11.07
N ALA A 273 9.41 -31.10 12.07
CA ALA A 273 9.09 -32.47 12.47
C ALA A 273 8.36 -33.23 11.34
N GLU A 274 7.38 -32.58 10.71
CA GLU A 274 6.64 -33.14 9.57
C GLU A 274 7.58 -33.48 8.42
N LEU A 275 8.43 -32.54 8.01
CA LEU A 275 9.40 -32.74 6.92
C LEU A 275 10.45 -33.80 7.24
N ARG A 276 10.94 -33.87 8.49
CA ARG A 276 11.83 -34.95 8.96
C ARG A 276 11.13 -36.31 8.92
N GLY A 277 9.84 -36.36 9.24
CA GLY A 277 9.00 -37.56 9.10
C GLY A 277 8.89 -38.09 7.67
N ARG A 278 9.19 -37.25 6.66
CA ARG A 278 9.29 -37.63 5.24
C ARG A 278 10.68 -38.12 4.84
N GLY A 279 11.62 -38.19 5.78
CA GLY A 279 13.01 -38.58 5.54
C GLY A 279 13.91 -37.45 5.07
N LEU A 280 13.44 -36.20 5.06
CA LEU A 280 14.27 -35.05 4.70
C LEU A 280 15.17 -34.65 5.86
N HIS A 281 16.43 -34.33 5.57
CA HIS A 281 17.33 -33.70 6.52
C HIS A 281 16.95 -32.22 6.67
N VAL A 282 16.41 -31.85 7.83
CA VAL A 282 15.89 -30.50 8.08
C VAL A 282 16.72 -29.78 9.15
N ALA A 283 17.15 -28.57 8.83
CA ALA A 283 17.71 -27.64 9.80
C ALA A 283 16.71 -26.52 10.14
N LEU A 284 16.56 -26.19 11.43
CA LEU A 284 15.64 -25.20 11.97
C LEU A 284 16.39 -23.94 12.42
N ARG A 285 15.98 -22.78 11.89
CA ARG A 285 16.67 -21.50 12.15
C ARG A 285 16.57 -21.05 13.60
N SER A 286 15.38 -21.10 14.21
CA SER A 286 15.17 -20.66 15.59
C SER A 286 15.96 -21.49 16.61
N ALA A 287 16.29 -22.74 16.28
CA ALA A 287 17.13 -23.62 17.07
C ALA A 287 18.65 -23.40 16.87
N GLY A 288 19.04 -22.50 15.96
CA GLY A 288 20.45 -22.24 15.64
C GLY A 288 21.13 -23.40 14.92
N GLU A 289 20.36 -24.31 14.30
CA GLU A 289 20.91 -25.44 13.56
C GLU A 289 21.62 -24.94 12.28
N ALA A 290 22.83 -25.48 12.04
CA ALA A 290 23.65 -25.10 10.89
C ALA A 290 23.13 -25.77 9.61
N ILE A 291 23.24 -25.05 8.48
CA ILE A 291 23.03 -25.65 7.16
C ILE A 291 24.28 -26.48 6.83
N THR A 292 24.14 -27.80 6.82
CA THR A 292 25.19 -28.74 6.40
C THR A 292 24.99 -29.15 4.93
N ARG A 293 25.93 -29.94 4.38
CA ARG A 293 25.80 -30.47 3.01
C ARG A 293 24.62 -31.42 2.85
N GLU A 294 24.25 -32.11 3.93
CA GLU A 294 23.15 -33.07 3.99
C GLU A 294 21.81 -32.38 4.17
N THR A 295 21.79 -31.12 4.64
CA THR A 295 20.55 -30.37 4.88
C THR A 295 19.79 -30.17 3.57
N ALA A 296 18.65 -30.86 3.44
CA ALA A 296 17.77 -30.79 2.28
C ALA A 296 16.81 -29.59 2.39
N VAL A 297 16.26 -29.36 3.59
CA VAL A 297 15.34 -28.26 3.87
C VAL A 297 15.83 -27.40 5.03
N TYR A 298 15.78 -26.09 4.86
CA TYR A 298 16.02 -25.13 5.92
C TYR A 298 14.72 -24.41 6.27
N VAL A 299 14.22 -24.63 7.49
CA VAL A 299 13.01 -23.97 7.99
C VAL A 299 13.40 -22.67 8.68
N ALA A 300 13.09 -21.56 8.03
CA ALA A 300 13.39 -20.21 8.49
C ALA A 300 12.21 -19.63 9.30
N ASP A 301 12.11 -20.02 10.55
CA ASP A 301 10.99 -19.75 11.46
C ASP A 301 11.26 -18.59 12.44
N THR A 302 11.89 -17.52 11.95
CA THR A 302 12.18 -16.30 12.71
C THR A 302 11.52 -15.08 12.08
N MET A 303 11.21 -14.08 12.89
CA MET A 303 10.53 -12.85 12.43
C MET A 303 11.52 -11.83 11.88
N GLY A 304 11.08 -11.06 10.88
CA GLY A 304 11.81 -9.89 10.39
C GLY A 304 12.96 -10.16 9.42
N GLU A 305 13.16 -11.42 9.02
CA GLU A 305 14.32 -11.83 8.21
C GLU A 305 13.98 -12.14 6.75
N LEU A 306 12.76 -11.88 6.29
CA LEU A 306 12.37 -12.13 4.88
C LEU A 306 13.30 -11.43 3.87
N GLY A 307 13.76 -10.22 4.20
CA GLY A 307 14.70 -9.48 3.36
C GLY A 307 16.05 -10.18 3.16
N LEU A 308 16.50 -10.96 4.16
CA LEU A 308 17.69 -11.80 4.08
C LEU A 308 17.47 -12.93 3.06
N PHE A 309 16.36 -13.66 3.20
CA PHE A 309 16.08 -14.84 2.38
C PHE A 309 15.82 -14.50 0.92
N TYR A 310 15.03 -13.47 0.63
CA TYR A 310 14.78 -13.05 -0.75
C TYR A 310 16.06 -12.66 -1.50
N ARG A 311 17.12 -12.24 -0.80
CA ARG A 311 18.43 -11.90 -1.38
C ARG A 311 19.36 -13.11 -1.59
N LEU A 312 18.92 -14.34 -1.31
CA LEU A 312 19.70 -15.55 -1.60
C LEU A 312 19.80 -15.86 -3.11
N GLY A 313 18.94 -15.25 -3.94
CA GLY A 313 19.07 -15.28 -5.40
C GLY A 313 18.45 -16.52 -6.09
N GLY A 314 17.66 -17.30 -5.37
CA GLY A 314 16.88 -18.42 -5.92
C GLY A 314 15.48 -18.03 -6.40
N PRO A 315 14.77 -18.92 -7.11
CA PRO A 315 13.34 -18.79 -7.36
C PRO A 315 12.54 -18.71 -6.05
N VAL A 316 11.52 -17.86 -6.00
CA VAL A 316 10.68 -17.64 -4.81
C VAL A 316 9.22 -17.93 -5.14
N PHE A 317 8.65 -18.94 -4.49
CA PHE A 317 7.20 -19.15 -4.44
C PHE A 317 6.60 -18.36 -3.26
N VAL A 318 5.58 -17.55 -3.54
CA VAL A 318 4.87 -16.75 -2.54
C VAL A 318 3.59 -17.47 -2.12
N GLY A 319 3.52 -17.85 -0.84
CA GLY A 319 2.48 -18.70 -0.27
C GLY A 319 1.11 -18.06 -0.11
N LYS A 320 0.21 -18.83 0.54
CA LYS A 320 -1.23 -18.65 0.62
C LYS A 320 -1.92 -18.62 -0.75
N SER A 321 -1.25 -19.09 -1.80
CA SER A 321 -1.64 -18.90 -3.19
C SER A 321 -2.01 -20.20 -3.91
N LEU A 322 -1.65 -21.36 -3.35
CA LEU A 322 -2.04 -22.69 -3.87
C LEU A 322 -3.04 -23.44 -2.97
N CYS A 323 -2.93 -23.34 -1.63
CA CYS A 323 -3.74 -24.19 -0.73
C CYS A 323 -4.89 -23.46 0.00
N VAL A 324 -4.65 -22.24 0.52
CA VAL A 324 -5.57 -21.58 1.48
C VAL A 324 -6.35 -20.42 0.87
N GLY A 325 -5.74 -19.68 -0.06
CA GLY A 325 -6.37 -18.59 -0.79
C GLY A 325 -6.14 -17.17 -0.25
N GLY A 326 -6.31 -16.20 -1.14
CA GLY A 326 -6.01 -14.78 -0.92
C GLY A 326 -4.57 -14.36 -1.21
N GLY A 327 -3.57 -15.25 -1.14
CA GLY A 327 -2.18 -14.92 -1.45
C GLY A 327 -1.45 -14.07 -0.39
N GLN A 328 -0.12 -14.05 -0.49
CA GLN A 328 0.79 -13.17 0.27
C GLN A 328 1.46 -12.17 -0.67
N ASN A 329 2.12 -11.15 -0.10
CA ASN A 329 2.66 -10.01 -0.84
C ASN A 329 3.78 -10.42 -1.82
N PRO A 330 3.54 -10.39 -3.15
CA PRO A 330 4.57 -10.74 -4.13
C PRO A 330 5.49 -9.54 -4.47
N PHE A 331 5.17 -8.34 -3.97
CA PHE A 331 5.92 -7.12 -4.24
C PHE A 331 7.31 -7.11 -3.58
N GLU A 332 7.38 -7.53 -2.32
CA GLU A 332 8.63 -7.56 -1.55
C GLU A 332 9.75 -8.40 -2.20
N PRO A 333 9.50 -9.68 -2.60
CA PRO A 333 10.52 -10.44 -3.31
C PRO A 333 10.83 -9.86 -4.70
N ALA A 334 9.84 -9.30 -5.40
CA ALA A 334 10.05 -8.66 -6.69
C ALA A 334 11.00 -7.45 -6.58
N LEU A 335 10.77 -6.56 -5.62
CA LEU A 335 11.62 -5.38 -5.35
C LEU A 335 13.07 -5.77 -5.01
N LEU A 336 13.28 -6.97 -4.45
CA LEU A 336 14.60 -7.51 -4.14
C LEU A 336 15.23 -8.30 -5.29
N GLY A 337 14.58 -8.36 -6.44
CA GLY A 337 15.07 -9.02 -7.65
C GLY A 337 15.00 -10.55 -7.61
N ALA A 338 14.10 -11.12 -6.81
CA ALA A 338 13.82 -12.54 -6.86
C ALA A 338 12.94 -12.88 -8.07
N ALA A 339 13.12 -14.09 -8.64
CA ALA A 339 12.18 -14.62 -9.63
C ALA A 339 10.92 -15.11 -8.91
N VAL A 340 9.83 -14.36 -9.05
CA VAL A 340 8.59 -14.56 -8.28
C VAL A 340 7.67 -15.55 -8.95
N MET A 341 7.15 -16.50 -8.17
CA MET A 341 6.10 -17.44 -8.54
C MET A 341 4.95 -17.35 -7.52
N PHE A 342 3.71 -17.52 -7.96
CA PHE A 342 2.56 -17.67 -7.08
C PHE A 342 1.46 -18.53 -7.72
N GLY A 343 0.60 -19.10 -6.88
CA GLY A 343 -0.56 -19.88 -7.29
C GLY A 343 -1.72 -19.02 -7.81
N PRO A 344 -2.83 -19.64 -8.26
CA PRO A 344 -3.96 -18.90 -8.82
C PRO A 344 -4.77 -18.12 -7.77
N LEU A 345 -4.65 -18.44 -6.48
CA LEU A 345 -5.49 -17.89 -5.43
C LEU A 345 -4.92 -16.58 -4.85
N MET A 346 -4.93 -15.51 -5.66
CA MET A 346 -4.37 -14.19 -5.33
C MET A 346 -5.43 -13.12 -5.04
N ASP A 347 -6.54 -13.49 -4.38
CA ASP A 347 -7.71 -12.62 -4.19
C ASP A 347 -7.42 -11.33 -3.40
N ASN A 348 -6.38 -11.29 -2.56
CA ASN A 348 -5.97 -10.04 -1.87
C ASN A 348 -5.23 -9.08 -2.81
N PHE A 349 -4.84 -9.52 -4.01
CA PHE A 349 -4.02 -8.79 -4.97
C PHE A 349 -4.67 -8.75 -6.37
N PRO A 350 -5.95 -8.33 -6.49
CA PRO A 350 -6.74 -8.44 -7.72
C PRO A 350 -6.21 -7.56 -8.86
N ASP A 351 -5.51 -6.47 -8.54
CA ASP A 351 -4.88 -5.58 -9.54
C ASP A 351 -3.39 -5.93 -9.74
N MET A 352 -2.69 -6.23 -8.64
CA MET A 352 -1.23 -6.44 -8.66
C MET A 352 -0.84 -7.74 -9.38
N ALA A 353 -1.49 -8.87 -9.06
CA ALA A 353 -1.09 -10.15 -9.65
C ALA A 353 -1.28 -10.15 -11.19
N PRO A 354 -2.40 -9.68 -11.76
CA PRO A 354 -2.52 -9.54 -13.21
C PRO A 354 -1.49 -8.58 -13.83
N ALA A 355 -1.18 -7.46 -13.16
CA ALA A 355 -0.18 -6.50 -13.65
C ALA A 355 1.23 -7.12 -13.69
N MET A 356 1.62 -7.86 -12.65
CA MET A 356 2.90 -8.58 -12.63
C MET A 356 2.99 -9.62 -13.74
N LEU A 357 1.92 -10.39 -13.97
CA LEU A 357 1.88 -11.40 -15.04
C LEU A 357 1.98 -10.74 -16.42
N ALA A 358 1.26 -9.65 -16.66
CA ALA A 358 1.30 -8.92 -17.92
C ALA A 358 2.69 -8.31 -18.21
N ALA A 359 3.42 -7.92 -17.16
CA ALA A 359 4.77 -7.37 -17.25
C ALA A 359 5.88 -8.44 -17.29
N GLY A 360 5.55 -9.73 -17.16
CA GLY A 360 6.54 -10.80 -17.01
C GLY A 360 7.32 -10.74 -15.68
N ALA A 361 6.81 -9.99 -14.69
CA ALA A 361 7.41 -9.79 -13.37
C ALA A 361 7.13 -10.94 -12.39
N ALA A 362 6.26 -11.88 -12.75
CA ALA A 362 6.00 -13.10 -12.00
C ALA A 362 5.52 -14.24 -12.92
N LEU A 363 5.61 -15.47 -12.42
CA LEU A 363 5.05 -16.66 -13.05
C LEU A 363 3.87 -17.19 -12.21
N ARG A 364 2.75 -17.50 -12.88
CA ARG A 364 1.63 -18.19 -12.23
C ARG A 364 1.79 -19.69 -12.42
N VAL A 365 1.80 -20.43 -11.32
CA VAL A 365 1.81 -21.91 -11.28
C VAL A 365 0.43 -22.40 -10.85
N LYS A 366 -0.16 -23.36 -11.55
CA LYS A 366 -1.54 -23.82 -11.24
C LYS A 366 -1.59 -24.81 -10.09
N ASP A 367 -0.54 -25.61 -9.94
CA ASP A 367 -0.46 -26.70 -8.98
C ASP A 367 1.00 -27.01 -8.60
N GLU A 368 1.17 -28.03 -7.77
CA GLU A 368 2.47 -28.52 -7.30
C GLU A 368 3.38 -29.00 -8.44
N GLY A 369 2.82 -29.60 -9.50
CA GLY A 369 3.58 -30.10 -10.64
C GLY A 369 4.13 -28.95 -11.48
N GLU A 370 3.29 -27.95 -11.78
CA GLU A 370 3.74 -26.73 -12.47
C GLU A 370 4.77 -25.95 -11.63
N LEU A 371 4.63 -25.93 -10.30
CA LEU A 371 5.63 -25.34 -9.42
C LEU A 371 6.98 -26.06 -9.52
N ALA A 372 7.00 -27.39 -9.42
CA ALA A 372 8.23 -28.17 -9.57
C ALA A 372 8.88 -27.95 -10.94
N ALA A 373 8.09 -27.93 -12.02
CA ALA A 373 8.58 -27.65 -13.37
C ALA A 373 9.19 -26.24 -13.50
N ALA A 374 8.52 -25.22 -12.94
CA ALA A 374 9.00 -23.84 -12.98
C ALA A 374 10.30 -23.66 -12.17
N VAL A 375 10.37 -24.25 -10.97
CA VAL A 375 11.59 -24.23 -10.14
C VAL A 375 12.74 -24.92 -10.87
N ARG A 376 12.50 -26.10 -11.45
CA ARG A 376 13.51 -26.83 -12.23
C ARG A 376 14.04 -25.99 -13.39
N ALA A 377 13.14 -25.38 -14.17
CA ALA A 377 13.50 -24.58 -15.33
C ALA A 377 14.37 -23.37 -14.94
N LEU A 378 13.98 -22.65 -13.88
CA LEU A 378 14.73 -21.48 -13.40
C LEU A 378 16.08 -21.87 -12.79
N LEU A 379 16.17 -22.99 -12.07
CA LEU A 379 17.44 -23.47 -11.53
C LEU A 379 18.40 -24.01 -12.60
N ALA A 380 17.87 -24.57 -13.69
CA ALA A 380 18.67 -25.09 -14.81
C ALA A 380 19.24 -23.98 -15.71
N ASP A 381 18.59 -22.81 -15.75
CA ASP A 381 19.00 -21.68 -16.57
C ASP A 381 19.25 -20.42 -15.71
N PRO A 382 20.51 -20.17 -15.31
CA PRO A 382 20.88 -18.97 -14.55
C PRO A 382 20.58 -17.66 -15.29
N GLN A 383 20.55 -17.66 -16.62
CA GLN A 383 20.19 -16.47 -17.40
C GLN A 383 18.69 -16.20 -17.32
N ALA A 384 17.85 -17.24 -17.47
CA ALA A 384 16.40 -17.11 -17.28
C ALA A 384 16.05 -16.67 -15.85
N LEU A 385 16.72 -17.23 -14.83
CA LEU A 385 16.55 -16.82 -13.43
C LEU A 385 16.88 -15.33 -13.22
N ARG A 386 18.03 -14.88 -13.73
CA ARG A 386 18.42 -13.45 -13.66
C ARG A 386 17.45 -12.55 -14.43
N ALA A 387 16.99 -12.98 -15.60
CA ALA A 387 16.04 -12.22 -16.41
C ALA A 387 14.69 -12.07 -15.69
N ALA A 388 14.16 -13.16 -15.12
CA ALA A 388 12.93 -13.13 -14.34
C ALA A 388 13.04 -12.22 -13.10
N GLY A 389 14.15 -12.32 -12.36
CA GLY A 389 14.43 -11.43 -11.22
C GLY A 389 14.59 -9.95 -11.63
N THR A 390 15.22 -9.69 -12.78
CA THR A 390 15.38 -8.33 -13.32
C THR A 390 14.04 -7.73 -13.74
N ALA A 391 13.18 -8.52 -14.41
CA ALA A 391 11.84 -8.09 -14.80
C ALA A 391 10.97 -7.80 -13.56
N ALA A 392 11.03 -8.68 -12.55
CA ALA A 392 10.34 -8.50 -11.28
C ALA A 392 10.78 -7.21 -10.58
N ARG A 393 12.09 -6.97 -10.51
CA ARG A 393 12.67 -5.76 -9.91
C ARG A 393 12.32 -4.50 -10.67
N ALA A 394 12.45 -4.49 -11.99
CA ALA A 394 12.15 -3.32 -12.81
C ALA A 394 10.68 -2.90 -12.65
N TRP A 395 9.76 -3.87 -12.64
CA TRP A 395 8.35 -3.62 -12.37
C TRP A 395 8.15 -3.06 -10.96
N ALA A 396 8.72 -3.69 -9.94
CA ALA A 396 8.56 -3.26 -8.56
C ALA A 396 9.24 -1.90 -8.26
N GLU A 397 10.38 -1.58 -8.85
CA GLU A 397 11.05 -0.27 -8.73
C GLU A 397 10.26 0.84 -9.42
N GLY A 398 9.65 0.55 -10.58
CA GLY A 398 8.71 1.46 -11.22
C GLY A 398 7.54 1.83 -10.31
N GLU A 399 7.05 0.86 -9.55
CA GLU A 399 5.97 1.04 -8.57
C GLU A 399 6.45 1.59 -7.20
N ALA A 400 7.71 1.35 -6.81
CA ALA A 400 8.29 1.85 -5.56
C ALA A 400 8.72 3.33 -5.68
N GLY A 401 9.22 3.74 -6.85
CA GLY A 401 9.59 5.13 -7.15
C GLY A 401 8.40 6.08 -7.24
N ILE A 402 7.17 5.58 -7.13
CA ILE A 402 5.94 6.38 -7.19
C ILE A 402 5.90 7.44 -6.10
N LEU A 403 6.36 7.13 -4.88
CA LEU A 403 6.37 8.14 -3.81
C LEU A 403 7.35 9.28 -4.13
N ASP A 404 8.50 8.97 -4.72
CA ASP A 404 9.45 10.02 -5.15
C ASP A 404 8.87 10.85 -6.29
N GLN A 405 8.26 10.22 -7.29
CA GLN A 405 7.57 10.92 -8.39
C GLN A 405 6.41 11.78 -7.88
N VAL A 406 5.66 11.31 -6.87
CA VAL A 406 4.61 12.09 -6.21
C VAL A 406 5.22 13.28 -5.47
N MET A 407 6.32 13.09 -4.74
CA MET A 407 7.03 14.18 -4.06
C MET A 407 7.59 15.21 -5.04
N GLU A 408 8.14 14.77 -6.19
CA GLU A 408 8.60 15.64 -7.27
C GLU A 408 7.44 16.43 -7.89
N ALA A 409 6.30 15.76 -8.16
CA ALA A 409 5.11 16.42 -8.67
C ALA A 409 4.51 17.42 -7.67
N LEU A 410 4.68 17.17 -6.37
CA LEU A 410 4.28 18.06 -5.28
C LEU A 410 5.29 19.17 -5.00
N ALA A 411 6.54 19.07 -5.45
CA ALA A 411 7.60 20.02 -5.14
C ALA A 411 7.23 21.50 -5.43
N PRO A 412 6.55 21.85 -6.54
CA PRO A 412 6.12 23.22 -6.79
C PRO A 412 5.17 23.80 -5.72
N PHE A 413 4.45 22.94 -5.00
CA PHE A 413 3.56 23.33 -3.91
C PHE A 413 4.24 23.30 -2.54
N LEU A 414 5.27 22.46 -2.36
CA LEU A 414 5.97 22.27 -1.08
C LEU A 414 7.12 23.28 -0.88
N GLN A 415 7.90 23.57 -1.92
CA GLN A 415 9.05 24.47 -1.84
C GLN A 415 8.70 25.88 -1.31
N PRO A 416 7.58 26.52 -1.70
CA PRO A 416 7.19 27.82 -1.13
C PRO A 416 6.90 27.74 0.38
N LEU A 417 6.36 26.62 0.85
CA LEU A 417 6.03 26.41 2.26
C LEU A 417 7.30 26.28 3.11
N GLU A 418 8.26 25.51 2.61
CA GLU A 418 9.57 25.33 3.26
C GLU A 418 10.35 26.64 3.32
N ALA A 419 10.34 27.40 2.23
CA ALA A 419 10.99 28.72 2.17
C ALA A 419 10.35 29.73 3.14
N ALA A 420 9.03 29.65 3.36
CA ALA A 420 8.34 30.48 4.34
C ALA A 420 8.64 30.05 5.79
N HIS A 421 8.90 28.76 6.01
CA HIS A 421 9.27 28.22 7.33
C HIS A 421 10.73 28.49 7.70
N ALA A 422 11.64 28.50 6.73
CA ALA A 422 13.07 28.72 6.94
C ALA A 422 13.46 30.19 7.17
N ARG A 423 12.51 31.13 7.08
CA ARG A 423 12.75 32.54 7.39
C ARG A 423 12.60 32.75 8.92
N PRO A 424 13.63 33.30 9.58
CA PRO A 424 13.68 33.44 11.04
C PRO A 424 12.59 34.35 11.60
#